data_AF-A0A9Q3KCD3-F1
#
_entry.id   AF-A0A9Q3KCD3-F1
#
_cell.length_a   1.000
_cell.length_b   1.000
_cell.length_c   1.000
_cell.angle_alpha   90.00
_cell.angle_beta   90.00
_cell.angle_gamma   90.00
#
_symmetry.space_group_name_H-M   'P 1'
#
loop_
_entity.id
_entity.type
_entity.pdbx_description
1 polymer ?
#
loop_
_entity_poly.entity_id
_entity_poly.type
_entity_poly.pdbx_seq_one_letter_code
_entity_poly.pdbx_strand_id
1 'polypeptide(L)'
;MLPALELAYKTLIHASTNQTPDILEKGWNPKLPQDYLRKNLVEIHPTAASFNGMLDGARKHALRCMEDSFAYAQDQWYKSHATPDFKVGD
;
A
#
# COMPACT_ATOMS: atom_id res chain seq x y z
N MET A 1 -4.63 -18.42 13.00
CA MET A 1 -4.50 -19.21 11.75
C MET A 1 -5.72 -20.07 11.43
N LEU A 2 -6.57 -20.45 12.39
CA LEU A 2 -7.76 -21.30 12.13
C LEU A 2 -8.91 -20.64 11.32
N PRO A 3 -9.30 -19.37 11.55
CA PRO A 3 -10.51 -18.82 10.92
C PRO A 3 -10.43 -18.69 9.39
N ALA A 4 -9.23 -18.39 8.87
CA ALA A 4 -9.03 -18.26 7.43
C ALA A 4 -9.10 -19.62 6.72
N LEU A 5 -8.59 -20.68 7.36
CA LEU A 5 -8.64 -22.04 6.83
C LEU A 5 -10.06 -22.60 6.84
N GLU A 6 -10.81 -22.35 7.92
CA GLU A 6 -12.23 -22.73 8.00
C GLU A 6 -13.08 -22.04 6.93
N LEU A 7 -12.82 -20.75 6.70
CA LEU A 7 -13.50 -19.99 5.66
C LEU A 7 -13.14 -20.51 4.26
N ALA A 8 -11.87 -20.80 4.00
CA ALA A 8 -11.44 -21.39 2.73
C ALA A 8 -12.13 -22.75 2.51
N TYR A 9 -12.16 -23.61 3.52
CA TYR A 9 -12.79 -24.92 3.43
C TYR A 9 -14.29 -24.84 3.11
N LYS A 10 -15.02 -23.92 3.77
CA LYS A 10 -16.47 -23.74 3.58
C LYS A 10 -16.86 -23.12 2.23
N THR A 11 -15.95 -22.39 1.61
CA THR A 11 -16.18 -21.67 0.34
C THR A 11 -15.58 -22.37 -0.88
N LEU A 12 -14.81 -23.45 -0.69
CA LEU A 12 -14.26 -24.26 -1.79
C LEU A 12 -15.33 -25.17 -2.41
N ILE A 13 -15.22 -25.36 -3.73
CA ILE A 13 -16.13 -26.25 -4.48
C ILE A 13 -15.72 -27.70 -4.22
N HIS A 14 -16.65 -28.50 -3.71
CA HIS A 14 -16.40 -29.91 -3.45
C HIS A 14 -16.50 -30.74 -4.75
N ALA A 15 -15.54 -31.64 -4.97
CA ALA A 15 -15.38 -32.34 -6.26
C ALA A 15 -16.55 -33.26 -6.64
N SER A 16 -17.23 -33.86 -5.66
CA SER A 16 -18.35 -34.79 -5.95
C SER A 16 -19.70 -34.09 -6.14
N THR A 17 -19.91 -32.94 -5.50
CA THR A 17 -21.20 -32.22 -5.49
C THR A 17 -21.18 -30.96 -6.34
N ASN A 18 -20.01 -30.50 -6.81
CA ASN A 18 -19.80 -29.25 -7.54
C ASN A 18 -20.41 -28.01 -6.84
N GLN A 19 -20.66 -28.09 -5.54
CA GLN A 19 -21.23 -27.02 -4.72
C GLN A 19 -20.33 -26.78 -3.52
N THR A 20 -20.39 -25.58 -2.95
CA THR A 20 -19.64 -25.25 -1.74
C THR A 20 -20.39 -25.76 -0.50
N PRO A 21 -19.67 -26.21 0.55
CA PRO A 21 -20.30 -26.62 1.81
C PRO A 21 -21.27 -25.58 2.39
N ASP A 22 -20.93 -24.29 2.33
CA ASP A 22 -21.83 -23.22 2.84
C ASP A 22 -23.15 -23.12 2.06
N ILE A 23 -23.16 -23.41 0.75
CA ILE A 23 -24.40 -23.48 -0.04
C ILE A 23 -25.27 -24.66 0.40
N LEU A 24 -24.65 -25.80 0.70
CA LEU A 24 -25.36 -27.01 1.13
C LEU A 24 -25.91 -26.87 2.56
N GLU A 25 -25.18 -26.21 3.46
CA GLU A 25 -25.59 -26.04 4.86
C GLU A 25 -26.57 -24.87 5.05
N LYS A 26 -26.34 -23.74 4.37
CA LYS A 26 -27.03 -22.47 4.65
C LYS A 26 -27.84 -21.95 3.46
N GLY A 27 -27.67 -22.52 2.27
CA GLY A 27 -28.34 -22.05 1.05
C GLY A 27 -27.72 -20.79 0.42
N TRP A 28 -26.63 -20.26 0.97
CA TRP A 28 -25.95 -19.09 0.43
C TRP A 28 -24.44 -19.18 0.68
N ASN A 29 -23.64 -18.68 -0.27
CA ASN A 29 -22.20 -18.57 -0.11
C ASN A 29 -21.85 -17.16 0.38
N PRO A 30 -21.09 -17.00 1.48
CA PRO A 30 -20.62 -15.68 1.88
C PRO A 30 -19.77 -15.07 0.77
N LYS A 31 -20.13 -13.84 0.37
CA LYS A 31 -19.27 -13.04 -0.50
C LYS A 31 -18.00 -12.77 0.28
N LEU A 32 -16.93 -13.49 -0.08
CA LEU A 32 -15.59 -13.20 0.41
C LEU A 32 -15.30 -11.72 0.18
N PRO A 33 -14.60 -11.03 1.10
CA PRO A 33 -14.21 -9.64 0.89
C PRO A 33 -13.36 -9.59 -0.38
N GLN A 34 -13.97 -9.16 -1.49
CA GLN A 34 -13.28 -9.09 -2.78
C GLN A 34 -12.04 -8.20 -2.65
N ASP A 35 -12.09 -7.21 -1.77
CA ASP A 35 -11.01 -6.29 -1.45
C ASP A 35 -9.79 -7.00 -0.85
N TYR A 36 -9.98 -8.08 -0.08
CA TYR A 36 -8.85 -8.85 0.48
C TYR A 36 -8.13 -9.66 -0.61
N LEU A 37 -8.90 -10.24 -1.54
CA LEU A 37 -8.35 -10.98 -2.68
C LEU A 37 -7.72 -10.03 -3.70
N ARG A 38 -8.28 -8.83 -3.89
CA ARG A 38 -7.82 -7.81 -4.83
C ARG A 38 -6.64 -6.99 -4.37
N LYS A 39 -6.24 -7.08 -3.09
CA LYS A 39 -5.13 -6.31 -2.51
C LYS A 39 -3.81 -6.42 -3.29
N ASN A 40 -3.58 -7.56 -3.95
CA ASN A 40 -2.37 -7.81 -4.74
C ASN A 40 -2.63 -7.85 -6.26
N LEU A 41 -3.86 -7.64 -6.72
CA LEU A 41 -4.15 -7.57 -8.14
C LEU A 41 -3.90 -6.14 -8.62
N VAL A 42 -3.12 -6.02 -9.70
CA VAL A 42 -2.95 -4.75 -10.41
C VAL A 42 -4.32 -4.41 -11.03
N GLU A 43 -4.98 -3.37 -10.52
CA GLU A 43 -6.18 -2.84 -11.15
C GLU A 43 -5.79 -2.25 -12.51
N ILE A 44 -6.12 -2.96 -13.59
CA ILE A 44 -5.84 -2.56 -14.98
C ILE A 44 -6.69 -1.34 -15.38
N HIS A 45 -7.80 -1.08 -14.69
CA HIS A 45 -8.70 0.02 -14.98
C HIS A 45 -8.79 0.95 -13.76
N PRO A 46 -8.57 2.27 -13.93
CA PRO A 46 -8.73 3.21 -12.82
C PRO A 46 -10.20 3.27 -12.44
N THR A 47 -10.54 2.67 -11.31
CA THR A 47 -11.77 2.95 -10.57
C THR A 47 -11.52 4.13 -9.63
N ALA A 48 -12.58 4.73 -9.09
CA ALA A 48 -12.43 5.86 -8.15
C ALA A 48 -11.55 5.50 -6.92
N ALA A 49 -11.55 4.23 -6.49
CA ALA A 49 -10.73 3.74 -5.41
C ALA A 49 -9.24 3.64 -5.79
N SER A 50 -8.91 3.09 -6.97
CA SER A 50 -7.52 3.07 -7.45
C SER A 50 -6.97 4.45 -7.77
N PHE A 51 -7.81 5.36 -8.26
CA PHE A 51 -7.41 6.76 -8.47
C PHE A 51 -7.02 7.44 -7.16
N ASN A 52 -7.80 7.23 -6.08
CA ASN A 52 -7.46 7.77 -4.76
C ASN A 52 -6.14 7.19 -4.24
N GLY A 53 -5.94 5.87 -4.37
CA GLY A 53 -4.67 5.23 -3.99
C GLY A 53 -3.47 5.76 -4.76
N MET A 54 -3.64 6.02 -6.07
CA MET A 54 -2.61 6.62 -6.91
C MET A 54 -2.29 8.06 -6.48
N LEU A 55 -3.31 8.87 -6.17
CA LEU A 55 -3.13 10.23 -5.67
C LEU A 55 -2.41 10.25 -4.32
N ASP A 56 -2.78 9.37 -3.40
CA ASP A 56 -2.10 9.25 -2.10
C ASP A 56 -0.64 8.83 -2.26
N GLY A 57 -0.35 7.91 -3.19
CA GLY A 57 1.01 7.51 -3.54
C GLY A 57 1.82 8.68 -4.12
N ALA A 58 1.24 9.40 -5.08
CA ALA A 58 1.87 10.57 -5.69
C ALA A 58 2.14 11.67 -4.66
N ARG A 59 1.19 11.93 -3.73
CA ARG A 59 1.34 12.91 -2.65
C ARG A 59 2.49 12.55 -1.71
N LYS A 60 2.57 11.29 -1.28
CA LYS A 60 3.67 10.81 -0.42
C LYS A 60 5.03 10.94 -1.12
N HIS A 61 5.09 10.59 -2.40
CA HIS A 61 6.32 10.71 -3.18
C HIS A 61 6.73 12.18 -3.36
N ALA A 62 5.78 13.07 -3.65
CA ALA A 62 6.05 14.50 -3.76
C ALA A 62 6.59 15.10 -2.46
N LEU A 63 6.02 14.73 -1.31
CA LEU A 63 6.52 15.15 0.00
C LEU A 63 7.96 14.69 0.22
N ARG A 64 8.26 13.42 -0.08
CA ARG A 64 9.62 12.89 0.01
C ARG A 64 10.60 13.65 -0.90
N CYS A 65 10.23 13.93 -2.15
CA CYS A 65 11.07 14.72 -3.06
C CYS A 65 11.36 16.13 -2.53
N MET A 66 10.39 16.77 -1.87
CA MET A 66 10.60 18.06 -1.23
C MET A 66 11.62 17.95 -0.09
N GLU A 67 11.44 16.99 0.82
CA GLU A 67 12.37 16.74 1.94
C GLU A 67 13.79 16.45 1.45
N ASP A 68 13.93 15.57 0.46
CA ASP A 68 15.23 15.21 -0.14
C ASP A 68 15.89 16.44 -0.80
N SER A 69 15.11 17.31 -1.45
CA SER A 69 15.62 18.55 -2.05
C SER A 69 16.10 19.54 -1.00
N PHE A 70 15.38 19.69 0.12
CA PHE A 70 15.80 20.56 1.23
C PHE A 70 17.09 20.05 1.88
N ALA A 71 17.18 18.74 2.14
CA ALA A 71 18.36 18.12 2.71
C ALA A 71 19.59 18.31 1.79
N TYR A 72 19.41 18.11 0.48
CA TYR A 72 20.49 18.34 -0.49
C TYR A 72 20.94 19.80 -0.51
N ALA A 73 20.00 20.75 -0.54
CA ALA A 73 20.34 22.18 -0.54
C ALA A 73 21.10 22.59 0.73
N GLN A 74 20.71 22.06 1.88
CA GLN A 74 21.39 22.31 3.15
C GLN A 74 22.82 21.74 3.17
N ASP A 75 23.01 20.51 2.68
CA ASP A 75 24.34 19.89 2.57
C ASP A 75 25.26 20.67 1.62
N GLN A 76 24.75 21.12 0.47
CA GLN A 76 25.50 21.98 -0.45
C GLN A 76 25.84 23.34 0.17
N TRP A 77 24.92 23.92 0.94
CA TRP A 77 25.16 25.18 1.65
C TRP A 77 26.34 25.04 2.64
N TYR A 78 26.34 24.01 3.48
CA TYR A 78 27.44 23.76 4.41
C TYR A 78 28.78 23.51 3.71
N LYS A 79 28.78 22.83 2.56
CA LYS A 79 30.01 22.56 1.78
C LYS A 79 30.58 23.80 1.10
N SER A 80 29.71 24.69 0.61
CA SER A 80 30.10 25.89 -0.14
C SER A 80 30.43 27.09 0.74
N HIS A 81 29.87 27.17 1.94
CA HIS A 81 30.11 28.28 2.86
C HIS A 81 31.36 28.03 3.69
N ALA A 82 32.48 28.58 3.25
CA ALA A 82 33.63 28.77 4.12
C ALA A 82 33.31 29.89 5.12
N THR A 83 33.09 29.54 6.39
CA THR A 83 33.08 30.53 7.48
C THR A 83 34.44 31.22 7.49
N PRO A 84 34.52 32.55 7.28
CA PRO A 84 35.79 33.26 7.38
C PRO A 84 36.30 33.18 8.82
N ASP A 85 37.51 32.66 9.00
CA ASP A 85 38.20 32.66 10.29
C ASP A 85 38.64 34.10 10.59
N PHE A 86 37.79 34.85 11.29
CA PHE A 86 38.13 36.18 11.74
C PHE A 86 38.84 36.07 13.09
N LYS A 87 40.17 36.26 13.10
CA LYS A 87 40.91 36.45 14.35
C LYS A 87 40.64 37.86 14.88
N VAL A 88 39.83 37.97 15.93
CA VAL A 88 39.71 39.21 16.71
C VAL A 88 40.85 39.23 17.73
N GLY A 89 41.84 40.10 17.50
CA GLY A 89 42.85 40.48 18.48
C GLY A 89 44.27 39.97 18.17
N ASP A 90 45.21 40.92 18.18
CA ASP A 90 46.67 40.73 18.28
C ASP A 90 47.05 40.22 19.67
#